data_AF-A0A836C5D3-F1
#
_entry.id   AF-A0A836C5D3-F1
#
_cell.length_a   1.000
_cell.length_b   1.000
_cell.length_c   1.000
_cell.angle_alpha   90.00
_cell.angle_beta   90.00
_cell.angle_gamma   90.00
#
_symmetry.space_group_name_H-M   'P 1'
#
loop_
_entity.id
_entity.type
_entity.pdbx_description
1 polymer ?
#
loop_
_entity_poly.entity_id
_entity_poly.type
_entity_poly.pdbx_seq_one_letter_code
_entity_poly.pdbx_strand_id
1 'polypeptide(L)'
;MDHLLEVWDQAQAAAAAVVEAAAAAPTAQAAEAVHAPSGAAGVGVAGTHAPGSDSLEYGHDSGSDMGAWDSDNDSNSEWEHNLPEDAKGPRLVLAALQGCDLATVQRMCARPDGPGDPASWTPAHRKFALRAAFHSPTPDWRAKCDWLIERGARWSRGTSATSELRFSGVYRPPRGAEYIVRLQMLRSHGRILSRDTVQLACAENDVEVLLWLLVGGVRPEDDDVANIVTFAVGEGKLEALLALEQAAPRTLRHLLWDDITFTAAMGGHVSTLAWALDKRWGKRPRTAAALRKDGFGAAIFAAAAYSGSVAAIQWLHERGYSTCGTDGLLGAEAKMCLGHLLPECPLEVAAWPAAVASGCEAAVELLAELGCAQPANGEPYSAAIRSRDWRMLPLLRRLGVPLGAPGDRRLVVHALSTGAPRSLLQWLSRE
;
A
#
# COMPACT_ATOMS: atom_id res chain seq x y z
N MET A 1 19.98 4.60 13.58
CA MET A 1 20.85 3.48 13.17
C MET A 1 21.08 2.54 14.34
N ASP A 2 21.60 3.02 15.47
CA ASP A 2 21.85 2.18 16.67
C ASP A 2 20.60 1.47 17.21
N HIS A 3 19.44 2.17 17.25
CA HIS A 3 18.16 1.53 17.58
C HIS A 3 17.74 0.44 16.58
N LEU A 4 18.03 0.60 15.28
CA LEU A 4 17.71 -0.42 14.28
C LEU A 4 18.63 -1.65 14.43
N LEU A 5 19.88 -1.43 14.85
CA LEU A 5 20.82 -2.50 15.17
C LEU A 5 20.40 -3.27 16.43
N GLU A 6 19.93 -2.57 17.47
CA GLU A 6 19.43 -3.21 18.69
C GLU A 6 18.18 -4.06 18.43
N VAL A 7 17.21 -3.53 17.66
CA VAL A 7 16.01 -4.28 17.25
C VAL A 7 16.40 -5.46 16.35
N TRP A 8 17.40 -5.30 15.49
CA TRP A 8 17.94 -6.37 14.66
C TRP A 8 18.52 -7.52 15.48
N ASP A 9 19.34 -7.23 16.49
CA ASP A 9 19.93 -8.24 17.36
C ASP A 9 18.86 -8.99 18.16
N GLN A 10 17.83 -8.27 18.64
CA GLN A 10 16.68 -8.87 19.32
C GLN A 10 15.88 -9.79 18.38
N ALA A 11 15.63 -9.37 17.14
CA ALA A 11 14.95 -10.18 16.13
C ALA A 11 15.76 -11.44 15.75
N GLN A 12 17.09 -11.34 15.67
CA GLN A 12 17.98 -12.47 15.44
C GLN A 12 17.94 -13.47 16.60
N ALA A 13 17.98 -12.99 17.84
CA ALA A 13 17.87 -13.85 19.03
C ALA A 13 16.52 -14.57 19.08
N ALA A 14 15.43 -13.86 18.78
CA ALA A 14 14.09 -14.45 18.71
C ALA A 14 13.97 -15.51 17.60
N ALA A 15 14.57 -15.27 16.43
CA ALA A 15 14.58 -16.23 15.34
C ALA A 15 15.41 -17.47 15.66
N ALA A 16 16.58 -17.32 16.30
CA ALA A 16 17.42 -18.43 16.74
C ALA A 16 16.69 -19.32 17.75
N ALA A 17 15.99 -18.72 18.73
CA ALA A 17 15.18 -19.46 19.69
C ALA A 17 14.05 -20.28 19.03
N VAL A 18 13.47 -19.79 17.93
CA VAL A 18 12.46 -20.53 17.16
C VAL A 18 13.05 -21.72 16.42
N VAL A 19 14.26 -21.58 15.85
CA VAL A 19 14.96 -22.68 15.19
C VAL A 19 15.32 -23.78 16.19
N GLU A 20 15.81 -23.40 17.38
CA GLU A 20 16.11 -24.36 18.46
C GLU A 20 14.84 -25.03 18.99
N ALA A 21 13.76 -24.27 19.19
CA ALA A 21 12.47 -24.84 19.62
C ALA A 21 11.87 -25.80 18.58
N ALA A 22 12.06 -25.51 17.28
CA ALA A 22 11.65 -26.40 16.19
C ALA A 22 12.52 -27.66 16.10
N ALA A 23 13.82 -27.55 16.41
CA ALA A 23 14.74 -28.70 16.47
C ALA A 23 14.51 -29.59 17.71
N ALA A 24 13.96 -29.03 18.80
CA ALA A 24 13.66 -29.74 20.03
C ALA A 24 12.29 -30.46 20.06
N ALA A 25 11.47 -30.31 19.02
CA ALA A 25 10.20 -31.01 18.93
C ALA A 25 10.43 -32.51 18.61
N PRO A 26 9.94 -33.46 19.43
CA PRO A 26 10.17 -34.88 19.20
C PRO A 26 9.40 -35.34 17.95
N THR A 27 10.14 -35.83 16.94
CA THR A 27 9.59 -36.55 15.79
C THR A 27 9.05 -37.90 16.23
N ALA A 28 7.80 -37.93 16.68
CA ALA A 28 7.07 -39.16 16.96
C ALA A 28 6.38 -39.69 15.69
N GLN A 29 6.91 -40.82 15.21
CA GLN A 29 6.26 -41.94 14.52
C GLN A 29 5.86 -41.80 13.03
N ALA A 30 6.65 -42.49 12.19
CA ALA A 30 6.14 -43.49 11.24
C ALA A 30 7.23 -44.51 10.90
N ALA A 31 7.32 -45.59 11.68
CA ALA A 31 7.99 -46.82 11.30
C ALA A 31 7.09 -48.01 11.70
N GLU A 32 7.06 -49.01 10.82
CA GLU A 32 6.36 -50.32 10.89
C GLU A 32 4.91 -50.40 10.40
N ALA A 33 4.76 -50.82 9.13
CA ALA A 33 4.11 -52.10 8.80
C ALA A 33 4.49 -52.53 7.36
N VAL A 34 5.26 -53.62 7.27
CA VAL A 34 5.51 -54.41 6.05
C VAL A 34 4.48 -55.53 5.98
N HIS A 35 3.77 -55.68 4.86
CA HIS A 35 3.61 -56.94 4.12
C HIS A 35 2.73 -56.74 2.87
N ALA A 36 3.33 -57.01 1.70
CA ALA A 36 2.68 -57.15 0.37
C ALA A 36 2.05 -58.57 0.23
N PRO A 37 1.36 -58.96 -0.89
CA PRO A 37 2.01 -59.06 -2.21
C PRO A 37 1.15 -58.78 -3.49
N SER A 38 1.86 -58.34 -4.54
CA SER A 38 1.84 -58.79 -5.95
C SER A 38 0.51 -58.98 -6.72
N GLY A 39 0.41 -58.28 -7.86
CA GLY A 39 -0.34 -58.73 -9.04
C GLY A 39 -0.09 -57.86 -10.28
N ALA A 40 0.59 -58.40 -11.28
CA ALA A 40 1.08 -57.73 -12.48
C ALA A 40 0.09 -57.77 -13.67
N ALA A 41 0.19 -56.77 -14.56
CA ALA A 41 0.02 -56.80 -16.04
C ALA A 41 -0.08 -55.32 -16.52
N GLY A 42 0.78 -54.77 -17.38
CA GLY A 42 1.05 -55.16 -18.78
C GLY A 42 -0.15 -54.76 -19.64
N VAL A 43 -0.10 -53.69 -20.46
CA VAL A 43 0.19 -53.69 -21.91
C VAL A 43 0.03 -52.21 -22.36
N GLY A 44 1.02 -51.53 -22.97
CA GLY A 44 1.23 -51.42 -24.43
C GLY A 44 0.03 -50.75 -25.14
N VAL A 45 0.13 -49.63 -25.85
CA VAL A 45 0.58 -49.55 -27.25
C VAL A 45 0.61 -48.07 -27.69
N ALA A 46 1.57 -47.76 -28.55
CA ALA A 46 1.90 -46.49 -29.18
C ALA A 46 0.87 -45.96 -30.19
N GLY A 47 0.96 -44.67 -30.52
CA GLY A 47 0.30 -44.05 -31.67
C GLY A 47 0.87 -42.66 -31.98
N THR A 48 1.71 -42.60 -32.99
CA THR A 48 2.40 -41.45 -33.58
C THR A 48 1.49 -40.51 -34.39
N HIS A 49 1.70 -39.19 -34.35
CA HIS A 49 1.89 -38.28 -35.50
C HIS A 49 1.74 -36.79 -35.10
N ALA A 50 2.71 -35.96 -35.50
CA ALA A 50 2.67 -34.49 -35.55
C ALA A 50 2.32 -34.02 -36.98
N PRO A 51 2.34 -32.71 -37.34
CA PRO A 51 2.01 -31.47 -36.64
C PRO A 51 0.88 -30.68 -37.37
N GLY A 52 0.14 -29.83 -36.66
CA GLY A 52 -0.88 -28.97 -37.25
C GLY A 52 -0.73 -27.53 -36.77
N SER A 53 -0.27 -26.68 -37.67
CA SER A 53 -0.36 -25.22 -37.60
C SER A 53 -1.81 -24.80 -37.45
N ASP A 54 -2.13 -23.98 -36.45
CA ASP A 54 -3.22 -23.02 -36.57
C ASP A 54 -2.90 -21.75 -35.79
N SER A 55 -2.86 -20.68 -36.57
CA SER A 55 -2.82 -19.28 -36.17
C SER A 55 -3.99 -18.98 -35.24
N LEU A 56 -3.73 -18.37 -34.08
CA LEU A 56 -4.76 -17.63 -33.37
C LEU A 56 -4.35 -16.17 -33.27
N GLU A 57 -5.21 -15.40 -33.92
CA GLU A 57 -5.22 -13.96 -34.08
C GLU A 57 -5.30 -13.23 -32.75
N TYR A 58 -4.68 -12.05 -32.79
CA TYR A 58 -4.89 -10.92 -31.90
C TYR A 58 -6.37 -10.70 -31.57
N GLY A 59 -6.70 -10.79 -30.28
CA GLY A 59 -7.87 -10.17 -29.68
C GLY A 59 -7.43 -9.12 -28.67
N HIS A 60 -7.29 -7.88 -29.10
CA HIS A 60 -7.18 -6.70 -28.24
C HIS A 60 -8.58 -6.37 -27.69
N ASP A 61 -8.72 -6.41 -26.35
CA ASP A 61 -9.78 -5.74 -25.58
C ASP A 61 -9.43 -5.99 -24.09
N SER A 62 -9.48 -5.06 -23.13
CA SER A 62 -9.58 -3.61 -23.04
C SER A 62 -9.46 -3.28 -21.55
N GLY A 63 -8.86 -2.13 -21.22
CA GLY A 63 -9.11 -1.41 -19.96
C GLY A 63 -8.62 -2.07 -18.66
N SER A 64 -7.32 -1.97 -18.38
CA SER A 64 -6.85 -2.00 -16.99
C SER A 64 -7.24 -0.68 -16.32
N ASP A 65 -8.37 -0.74 -15.62
CA ASP A 65 -8.90 0.25 -14.71
C ASP A 65 -7.90 0.46 -13.56
N MET A 66 -6.91 1.34 -13.77
CA MET A 66 -6.08 1.87 -12.69
C MET A 66 -6.90 2.92 -11.95
N GLY A 67 -7.87 2.42 -11.19
CA GLY A 67 -8.66 3.21 -10.27
C GLY A 67 -7.73 3.99 -9.35
N ALA A 68 -7.98 5.30 -9.30
CA ALA A 68 -7.74 6.09 -8.12
C ALA A 68 -8.06 5.24 -6.89
N TRP A 69 -7.16 5.28 -5.90
CA TRP A 69 -7.49 4.80 -4.56
C TRP A 69 -8.57 5.74 -4.02
N ASP A 70 -9.81 5.52 -4.47
CA ASP A 70 -10.98 6.01 -3.78
C ASP A 70 -10.85 5.49 -2.36
N SER A 71 -10.51 6.41 -1.48
CA SER A 71 -10.63 6.30 -0.03
C SER A 71 -12.08 6.09 0.42
N ASP A 72 -13.00 5.89 -0.52
CA ASP A 72 -14.39 5.51 -0.33
C ASP A 72 -14.61 4.05 -0.77
N ASN A 73 -13.80 3.11 -0.24
CA ASN A 73 -14.19 1.72 -0.31
C ASN A 73 -15.22 1.45 0.80
N ASP A 74 -16.47 1.53 0.38
CA ASP A 74 -17.72 1.23 1.09
C ASP A 74 -17.85 -0.26 1.50
N SER A 75 -16.75 -0.89 1.91
CA SER A 75 -16.69 -2.25 2.48
C SER A 75 -16.76 -2.24 4.02
N ASN A 76 -17.03 -1.07 4.61
CA ASN A 76 -17.07 -0.89 6.07
C ASN A 76 -18.32 -1.48 6.74
N SER A 77 -19.29 -1.96 5.95
CA SER A 77 -20.55 -2.59 6.39
C SER A 77 -20.69 -4.06 5.97
N GLU A 78 -19.74 -4.60 5.19
CA GLU A 78 -19.88 -5.91 4.55
C GLU A 78 -19.90 -7.09 5.53
N TRP A 79 -19.22 -7.01 6.68
CA TRP A 79 -19.17 -8.15 7.62
C TRP A 79 -20.41 -8.25 8.50
N GLU A 80 -21.08 -7.13 8.79
CA GLU A 80 -22.41 -7.17 9.39
C GLU A 80 -23.38 -7.77 8.38
N HIS A 81 -23.34 -7.35 7.11
CA HIS A 81 -24.25 -7.84 6.07
C HIS A 81 -23.96 -9.26 5.53
N ASN A 82 -22.75 -9.79 5.70
CA ASN A 82 -22.35 -11.15 5.28
C ASN A 82 -22.53 -12.22 6.35
N LEU A 83 -23.07 -11.87 7.52
CA LEU A 83 -23.56 -12.88 8.47
C LEU A 83 -24.89 -13.44 7.97
N PRO A 84 -25.11 -14.77 8.02
CA PRO A 84 -26.41 -15.37 7.72
C PRO A 84 -27.55 -14.62 8.44
N GLU A 85 -28.68 -14.36 7.76
CA GLU A 85 -29.79 -13.52 8.28
C GLU A 85 -30.40 -14.04 9.60
N ASP A 86 -30.15 -15.28 9.99
CA ASP A 86 -30.59 -15.94 11.23
C ASP A 86 -29.68 -15.67 12.45
N ALA A 87 -28.57 -14.94 12.30
CA ALA A 87 -27.48 -14.87 13.28
C ALA A 87 -27.54 -13.71 14.33
N LYS A 88 -28.70 -13.39 14.92
CA LYS A 88 -28.78 -12.37 15.99
C LYS A 88 -28.00 -12.74 17.27
N GLY A 89 -27.97 -14.01 17.65
CA GLY A 89 -27.23 -14.47 18.84
C GLY A 89 -25.70 -14.58 18.67
N PRO A 90 -25.19 -15.12 17.56
CA PRO A 90 -23.76 -15.15 17.28
C PRO A 90 -23.14 -13.75 17.33
N ARG A 91 -23.81 -12.71 16.80
CA ARG A 91 -23.30 -11.33 16.82
C ARG A 91 -22.92 -10.81 18.20
N LEU A 92 -23.77 -11.07 19.21
CA LEU A 92 -23.50 -10.64 20.58
C LEU A 92 -22.29 -11.39 21.17
N VAL A 93 -22.14 -12.68 20.87
CA VAL A 93 -20.98 -13.46 21.30
C VAL A 93 -19.70 -13.04 20.54
N LEU A 94 -19.78 -12.72 19.26
CA LEU A 94 -18.65 -12.16 18.49
C LEU A 94 -18.17 -10.83 19.07
N ALA A 95 -19.11 -9.93 19.42
CA ALA A 95 -18.78 -8.68 20.08
C ALA A 95 -18.16 -8.91 21.47
N ALA A 96 -18.66 -9.87 22.25
CA ALA A 96 -18.07 -10.24 23.53
C ALA A 96 -16.68 -10.88 23.37
N LEU A 97 -16.47 -11.72 22.35
CA LEU A 97 -15.16 -12.29 22.03
C LEU A 97 -14.14 -11.19 21.70
N GLN A 98 -14.58 -10.15 21.01
CA GLN A 98 -13.75 -8.99 20.70
C GLN A 98 -13.48 -8.15 21.97
N GLY A 99 -14.49 -7.81 22.78
CA GLY A 99 -14.38 -6.75 23.80
C GLY A 99 -14.39 -7.18 25.28
N CYS A 100 -14.79 -8.41 25.62
CA CYS A 100 -14.96 -8.88 27.00
C CYS A 100 -13.94 -9.97 27.37
N ASP A 101 -13.74 -10.25 28.65
CA ASP A 101 -12.91 -11.38 29.09
C ASP A 101 -13.55 -12.75 28.76
N LEU A 102 -12.73 -13.81 28.76
CA LEU A 102 -13.12 -15.19 28.49
C LEU A 102 -14.19 -15.67 29.47
N ALA A 103 -14.13 -15.25 30.74
CA ALA A 103 -15.13 -15.63 31.75
C ALA A 103 -16.53 -15.10 31.37
N THR A 104 -16.61 -13.88 30.85
CA THR A 104 -17.86 -13.28 30.37
C THR A 104 -18.37 -13.97 29.12
N VAL A 105 -17.49 -14.27 28.16
CA VAL A 105 -17.84 -15.06 26.97
C VAL A 105 -18.37 -16.44 27.38
N GLN A 106 -17.69 -17.14 28.28
CA GLN A 106 -18.10 -18.46 28.76
C GLN A 106 -19.47 -18.42 29.45
N ARG A 107 -19.76 -17.39 30.25
CA ARG A 107 -21.09 -17.20 30.87
C ARG A 107 -22.18 -16.98 29.82
N MET A 108 -21.90 -16.23 28.76
CA MET A 108 -22.86 -16.01 27.66
C MET A 108 -23.13 -17.29 26.87
N CYS A 109 -22.12 -18.13 26.72
CA CYS A 109 -22.20 -19.43 26.04
C CYS A 109 -22.72 -20.57 26.93
N ALA A 110 -22.91 -20.36 28.23
CA ALA A 110 -23.26 -21.41 29.19
C ALA A 110 -24.73 -21.87 29.13
N ARG A 111 -25.60 -21.17 28.38
CA ARG A 111 -27.01 -21.56 28.22
C ARG A 111 -27.12 -22.63 27.13
N PRO A 112 -27.44 -23.91 27.48
CA PRO A 112 -27.62 -24.96 26.49
C PRO A 112 -28.75 -24.59 25.52
N ASP A 113 -28.58 -24.92 24.24
CA ASP A 113 -29.54 -24.63 23.15
C ASP A 113 -29.85 -23.14 22.96
N GLY A 114 -29.08 -22.27 23.61
CA GLY A 114 -29.16 -20.82 23.44
C GLY A 114 -28.43 -20.39 22.17
N PRO A 115 -28.73 -19.19 21.65
CA PRO A 115 -28.13 -18.72 20.40
C PRO A 115 -26.65 -18.31 20.56
N GLY A 116 -26.09 -18.48 21.77
CA GLY A 116 -24.66 -18.38 22.07
C GLY A 116 -23.98 -19.72 22.34
N ASP A 117 -24.67 -20.86 22.26
CA ASP A 117 -24.09 -22.19 22.51
C ASP A 117 -23.16 -22.61 21.36
N PRO A 118 -21.84 -22.78 21.59
CA PRO A 118 -20.89 -23.18 20.56
C PRO A 118 -21.17 -24.55 19.93
N ALA A 119 -21.94 -25.42 20.59
CA ALA A 119 -22.34 -26.71 20.04
C ALA A 119 -23.25 -26.54 18.83
N SER A 120 -24.10 -25.51 18.82
CA SER A 120 -25.01 -25.19 17.72
C SER A 120 -24.34 -24.47 16.54
N TRP A 121 -23.07 -24.07 16.68
CA TRP A 121 -22.41 -23.22 15.69
C TRP A 121 -22.02 -23.95 14.41
N THR A 122 -22.43 -23.37 13.28
CA THR A 122 -21.95 -23.76 11.95
C THR A 122 -20.43 -23.54 11.81
N PRO A 123 -19.77 -24.17 10.81
CA PRO A 123 -18.37 -23.91 10.51
C PRO A 123 -18.07 -22.42 10.26
N ALA A 124 -19.00 -21.68 9.65
CA ALA A 124 -18.87 -20.24 9.43
C ALA A 124 -18.87 -19.48 10.77
N HIS A 125 -19.82 -19.75 11.67
CA HIS A 125 -19.86 -19.14 12.99
C HIS A 125 -18.57 -19.36 13.78
N ARG A 126 -18.03 -20.60 13.76
CA ARG A 126 -16.76 -20.92 14.41
C ARG A 126 -15.58 -20.18 13.82
N LYS A 127 -15.55 -20.01 12.49
CA LYS A 127 -14.51 -19.21 11.81
C LYS A 127 -14.57 -17.74 12.23
N PHE A 128 -15.75 -17.12 12.21
CA PHE A 128 -15.92 -15.72 12.65
C PHE A 128 -15.59 -15.53 14.13
N ALA A 129 -16.00 -16.47 14.99
CA ALA A 129 -15.68 -16.43 16.42
C ALA A 129 -14.18 -16.53 16.68
N LEU A 130 -13.50 -17.44 15.99
CA LEU A 130 -12.05 -17.60 16.12
C LEU A 130 -11.31 -16.35 15.65
N ARG A 131 -11.79 -15.70 14.59
CA ARG A 131 -11.26 -14.41 14.14
C ARG A 131 -11.53 -13.30 15.15
N ALA A 132 -12.74 -13.14 15.68
CA ALA A 132 -13.04 -12.14 16.72
C ALA A 132 -12.18 -12.34 17.98
N ALA A 133 -12.01 -13.58 18.44
CA ALA A 133 -11.10 -13.89 19.54
C ALA A 133 -9.65 -13.48 19.22
N PHE A 134 -9.18 -13.84 18.02
CA PHE A 134 -7.83 -13.54 17.55
C PHE A 134 -7.60 -12.06 17.27
N HIS A 135 -8.65 -11.25 17.12
CA HIS A 135 -8.56 -9.79 16.96
C HIS A 135 -8.87 -9.06 18.27
N SER A 136 -9.14 -9.78 19.36
CA SER A 136 -9.46 -9.15 20.62
C SER A 136 -8.27 -8.37 21.18
N PRO A 137 -8.43 -7.10 21.61
CA PRO A 137 -7.39 -6.34 22.29
C PRO A 137 -7.20 -6.75 23.76
N THR A 138 -8.01 -7.66 24.30
CA THR A 138 -7.87 -8.08 25.70
C THR A 138 -6.67 -9.04 25.88
N PRO A 139 -5.97 -9.04 27.04
CA PRO A 139 -4.78 -9.87 27.25
C PRO A 139 -5.02 -11.39 27.15
N ASP A 140 -6.26 -11.84 27.29
CA ASP A 140 -6.70 -13.23 27.25
C ASP A 140 -7.13 -13.69 25.84
N TRP A 141 -6.87 -12.90 24.79
CA TRP A 141 -7.20 -13.24 23.39
C TRP A 141 -6.78 -14.67 23.02
N ARG A 142 -5.59 -15.09 23.47
CA ARG A 142 -5.05 -16.43 23.21
C ARG A 142 -5.89 -17.52 23.89
N ALA A 143 -6.25 -17.31 25.15
CA ALA A 143 -7.10 -18.23 25.90
C ALA A 143 -8.49 -18.37 25.26
N LYS A 144 -9.04 -17.28 24.69
CA LYS A 144 -10.28 -17.33 23.89
C LYS A 144 -10.11 -18.18 22.63
N CYS A 145 -9.02 -17.99 21.90
CA CYS A 145 -8.74 -18.81 20.72
C CYS A 145 -8.60 -20.29 21.07
N ASP A 146 -7.83 -20.63 22.11
CA ASP A 146 -7.63 -22.01 22.55
C ASP A 146 -8.97 -22.65 22.98
N TRP A 147 -9.78 -21.92 23.76
CA TRP A 147 -11.12 -22.34 24.17
C TRP A 147 -12.06 -22.64 22.99
N LEU A 148 -11.96 -21.87 21.90
CA LEU A 148 -12.71 -22.09 20.66
C LEU A 148 -12.16 -23.27 19.85
N ILE A 149 -10.84 -23.45 19.80
CA ILE A 149 -10.17 -24.54 19.09
C ILE A 149 -10.54 -25.90 19.72
N GLU A 150 -10.57 -25.99 21.05
CA GLU A 150 -11.06 -27.16 21.79
C GLU A 150 -12.50 -27.53 21.44
N ARG A 151 -13.31 -26.54 21.03
CA ARG A 151 -14.71 -26.70 20.61
C ARG A 151 -14.87 -26.90 19.10
N GLY A 152 -13.77 -27.18 18.41
CA GLY A 152 -13.78 -27.54 17.00
C GLY A 152 -13.73 -26.35 16.05
N ALA A 153 -13.43 -25.14 16.52
CA ALA A 153 -13.00 -24.07 15.63
C ALA A 153 -11.61 -24.41 15.05
N ARG A 154 -11.38 -24.12 13.77
CA ARG A 154 -10.11 -24.43 13.11
C ARG A 154 -9.70 -23.31 12.17
N TRP A 155 -8.40 -23.08 12.12
CA TRP A 155 -7.78 -22.29 11.07
C TRP A 155 -7.74 -23.10 9.77
N SER A 156 -7.97 -22.44 8.62
CA SER A 156 -7.79 -23.07 7.31
C SER A 156 -6.32 -23.38 7.09
N ARG A 157 -5.95 -24.66 7.02
CA ARG A 157 -4.55 -25.05 6.78
C ARG A 157 -4.12 -24.73 5.36
N GLY A 158 -2.84 -24.39 5.18
CA GLY A 158 -2.27 -24.12 3.85
C GLY A 158 -2.73 -22.80 3.22
N THR A 159 -3.49 -21.96 3.94
CA THR A 159 -3.88 -20.64 3.47
C THR A 159 -3.02 -19.56 4.10
N SER A 160 -2.87 -18.45 3.37
CA SER A 160 -2.12 -17.27 3.83
C SER A 160 -2.67 -16.73 5.14
N ALA A 161 -1.80 -16.43 6.10
CA ALA A 161 -2.15 -15.81 7.37
C ALA A 161 -2.81 -14.43 7.18
N THR A 162 -2.47 -13.70 6.10
CA THR A 162 -2.99 -12.36 5.81
C THR A 162 -4.49 -12.26 5.68
N SER A 163 -5.11 -13.32 5.14
CA SER A 163 -6.57 -13.41 5.06
C SER A 163 -7.24 -13.31 6.42
N GLU A 164 -6.56 -13.68 7.53
CA GLU A 164 -7.09 -13.47 8.87
C GLU A 164 -6.86 -12.06 9.37
N LEU A 165 -5.70 -11.47 9.05
CA LEU A 165 -5.23 -10.17 9.56
C LEU A 165 -6.09 -8.99 9.09
N ARG A 166 -6.79 -9.12 7.96
CA ARG A 166 -7.71 -8.11 7.40
C ARG A 166 -9.17 -8.45 7.72
N PHE A 167 -9.48 -8.83 8.96
CA PHE A 167 -10.83 -9.30 9.34
C PHE A 167 -11.90 -8.21 9.38
N SER A 168 -11.52 -6.96 9.60
CA SER A 168 -12.41 -5.82 9.42
C SER A 168 -11.54 -4.59 9.14
N GLY A 169 -11.98 -3.70 8.24
CA GLY A 169 -11.28 -2.43 8.00
C GLY A 169 -11.14 -1.55 9.25
N VAL A 170 -11.79 -1.93 10.35
CA VAL A 170 -11.76 -1.28 11.67
C VAL A 170 -10.63 -1.82 12.56
N TYR A 171 -10.18 -3.06 12.36
CA TYR A 171 -9.10 -3.62 13.17
C TYR A 171 -7.73 -3.31 12.57
N ARG A 172 -6.97 -2.48 13.29
CA ARG A 172 -5.53 -2.38 13.11
C ARG A 172 -4.87 -3.48 13.95
N PRO A 173 -4.07 -4.40 13.36
CA PRO A 173 -3.33 -5.38 14.13
C PRO A 173 -2.45 -4.69 15.19
N PRO A 174 -2.21 -5.33 16.35
CA PRO A 174 -1.19 -4.86 17.28
C PRO A 174 0.15 -4.76 16.54
N ARG A 175 1.06 -3.96 17.08
CA ARG A 175 2.39 -3.78 16.49
C ARG A 175 3.46 -4.50 17.28
N GLY A 176 4.56 -4.82 16.63
CA GLY A 176 5.76 -5.38 17.24
C GLY A 176 5.56 -6.75 17.88
N ALA A 177 6.17 -6.97 19.04
CA ALA A 177 6.22 -8.25 19.74
C ALA A 177 4.86 -8.96 19.88
N GLU A 178 3.78 -8.26 20.22
CA GLU A 178 2.46 -8.88 20.36
C GLU A 178 1.96 -9.45 19.02
N TYR A 179 2.21 -8.71 17.93
CA TYR A 179 1.84 -9.17 16.61
C TYR A 179 2.63 -10.41 16.19
N ILE A 180 3.92 -10.45 16.52
CA ILE A 180 4.76 -11.63 16.31
C ILE A 180 4.16 -12.85 17.01
N VAL A 181 3.70 -12.73 18.26
CA VAL A 181 3.06 -13.83 18.99
C VAL A 181 1.77 -14.30 18.29
N ARG A 182 0.97 -13.35 17.77
CA ARG A 182 -0.24 -13.68 17.00
C ARG A 182 0.10 -14.40 15.68
N LEU A 183 1.11 -13.96 14.95
CA LEU A 183 1.58 -14.61 13.71
C LEU A 183 2.18 -15.99 14.00
N GLN A 184 2.90 -16.16 15.10
CA GLN A 184 3.42 -17.46 15.56
C GLN A 184 2.28 -18.44 15.84
N MET A 185 1.19 -17.99 16.46
CA MET A 185 0.02 -18.84 16.69
C MET A 185 -0.62 -19.29 15.36
N LEU A 186 -0.77 -18.39 14.38
CA LEU A 186 -1.26 -18.77 13.06
C LEU A 186 -0.33 -19.81 12.41
N ARG A 187 0.98 -19.58 12.46
CA ARG A 187 2.00 -20.51 11.92
C ARG A 187 1.95 -21.88 12.59
N SER A 188 1.84 -21.94 13.92
CA SER A 188 1.76 -23.21 14.66
C SER A 188 0.52 -24.04 14.31
N HIS A 189 -0.53 -23.39 13.80
CA HIS A 189 -1.75 -24.02 13.33
C HIS A 189 -1.76 -24.32 11.81
N GLY A 190 -0.60 -24.22 11.15
CA GLY A 190 -0.43 -24.58 9.74
C GLY A 190 -0.82 -23.49 8.75
N ARG A 191 -0.81 -22.21 9.20
CA ARG A 191 -0.95 -21.05 8.31
C ARG A 191 0.38 -20.67 7.70
N ILE A 192 0.32 -20.23 6.44
CA ILE A 192 1.50 -19.83 5.69
C ILE A 192 1.71 -18.34 5.91
N LEU A 193 2.89 -17.96 6.40
CA LEU A 193 3.36 -16.58 6.36
C LEU A 193 3.90 -16.33 4.96
N SER A 194 3.21 -15.48 4.22
CA SER A 194 3.43 -15.25 2.79
C SER A 194 3.99 -13.84 2.54
N ARG A 195 4.28 -13.56 1.26
CA ARG A 195 4.62 -12.21 0.77
C ARG A 195 3.63 -11.13 1.22
N ASP A 196 2.33 -11.42 1.26
CA ASP A 196 1.31 -10.46 1.70
C ASP A 196 1.53 -10.03 3.16
N THR A 197 2.11 -10.94 3.98
CA THR A 197 2.39 -10.66 5.40
C THR A 197 3.53 -9.66 5.52
N VAL A 198 4.54 -9.79 4.65
CA VAL A 198 5.64 -8.82 4.51
C VAL A 198 5.10 -7.48 4.01
N GLN A 199 4.24 -7.48 2.99
CA GLN A 199 3.61 -6.26 2.49
C GLN A 199 2.82 -5.53 3.57
N LEU A 200 2.02 -6.25 4.38
CA LEU A 200 1.25 -5.65 5.46
C LEU A 200 2.15 -5.05 6.55
N ALA A 201 3.21 -5.77 6.96
CA ALA A 201 4.19 -5.25 7.92
C ALA A 201 4.90 -3.99 7.39
N CYS A 202 5.23 -3.98 6.11
CA CYS A 202 5.82 -2.82 5.44
C CYS A 202 4.85 -1.63 5.39
N ALA A 203 3.61 -1.85 4.97
CA ALA A 203 2.55 -0.82 4.89
C ALA A 203 2.25 -0.19 6.25
N GLU A 204 2.24 -0.99 7.33
CA GLU A 204 2.04 -0.51 8.70
C GLU A 204 3.28 0.12 9.33
N ASN A 205 4.43 0.08 8.64
CA ASN A 205 5.75 0.47 9.15
C ASN A 205 6.13 -0.28 10.45
N ASP A 206 5.74 -1.55 10.55
CA ASP A 206 6.05 -2.41 11.68
C ASP A 206 7.41 -3.10 11.47
N VAL A 207 8.47 -2.36 11.78
CA VAL A 207 9.86 -2.76 11.57
C VAL A 207 10.19 -4.08 12.27
N GLU A 208 9.70 -4.28 13.50
CA GLU A 208 10.01 -5.46 14.29
C GLU A 208 9.41 -6.72 13.65
N VAL A 209 8.14 -6.65 13.25
CA VAL A 209 7.46 -7.77 12.55
C VAL A 209 8.09 -8.01 11.19
N LEU A 210 8.39 -6.95 10.45
CA LEU A 210 9.05 -7.03 9.15
C LEU A 210 10.41 -7.74 9.26
N LEU A 211 11.25 -7.32 10.21
CA LEU A 211 12.54 -7.97 10.47
C LEU A 211 12.36 -9.41 10.91
N TRP A 212 11.41 -9.71 11.81
CA TRP A 212 11.14 -11.08 12.22
C TRP A 212 10.73 -12.00 11.05
N LEU A 213 9.87 -11.51 10.14
CA LEU A 213 9.47 -12.24 8.93
C LEU A 213 10.68 -12.49 8.00
N LEU A 214 11.49 -11.46 7.76
CA LEU A 214 12.65 -11.54 6.87
C LEU A 214 13.76 -12.40 7.49
N VAL A 215 14.09 -12.29 8.77
CA VAL A 215 15.04 -13.20 9.41
C VAL A 215 14.51 -14.64 9.41
N GLY A 216 13.20 -14.82 9.60
CA GLY A 216 12.50 -16.11 9.53
C GLY A 216 12.39 -16.73 8.14
N GLY A 217 12.98 -16.11 7.10
CA GLY A 217 13.06 -16.66 5.74
C GLY A 217 11.86 -16.34 4.84
N VAL A 218 10.87 -15.58 5.31
CA VAL A 218 9.77 -15.10 4.45
C VAL A 218 10.35 -14.01 3.55
N ARG A 219 10.28 -14.17 2.23
CA ARG A 219 10.75 -13.17 1.26
C ARG A 219 9.62 -12.76 0.32
N PRO A 220 9.55 -11.49 -0.07
CA PRO A 220 8.75 -11.09 -1.23
C PRO A 220 9.38 -11.66 -2.51
N GLU A 221 8.56 -11.99 -3.50
CA GLU A 221 9.00 -12.39 -4.84
C GLU A 221 9.38 -11.14 -5.65
N ASP A 222 10.31 -11.25 -6.59
CA ASP A 222 10.91 -10.08 -7.28
C ASP A 222 9.87 -9.14 -7.90
N ASP A 223 8.77 -9.68 -8.47
CA ASP A 223 7.70 -8.89 -9.09
C ASP A 223 6.87 -8.08 -8.07
N ASP A 224 6.72 -8.57 -6.83
CA ASP A 224 5.94 -7.89 -5.78
C ASP A 224 6.72 -6.77 -5.09
N VAL A 225 8.05 -6.85 -5.14
CA VAL A 225 8.95 -5.94 -4.44
C VAL A 225 8.78 -4.52 -4.94
N ALA A 226 8.65 -4.34 -6.25
CA ALA A 226 8.42 -3.02 -6.84
C ALA A 226 7.16 -2.38 -6.28
N ASN A 227 6.07 -3.15 -6.12
CA ASN A 227 4.82 -2.65 -5.55
C ASN A 227 4.94 -2.34 -4.06
N ILE A 228 5.55 -3.24 -3.27
CA ILE A 228 5.75 -3.05 -1.83
C ILE A 228 6.58 -1.79 -1.57
N VAL A 229 7.69 -1.63 -2.30
CA VAL A 229 8.60 -0.51 -2.13
C VAL A 229 7.97 0.78 -2.62
N THR A 230 7.35 0.80 -3.80
CA THR A 230 6.65 1.99 -4.33
C THR A 230 5.59 2.48 -3.36
N PHE A 231 4.77 1.57 -2.82
CA PHE A 231 3.75 1.92 -1.82
C PHE A 231 4.37 2.49 -0.55
N ALA A 232 5.31 1.78 0.07
CA ALA A 232 5.98 2.22 1.30
C ALA A 232 6.69 3.57 1.11
N VAL A 233 7.20 3.82 -0.09
CA VAL A 233 7.84 5.07 -0.47
C VAL A 233 6.84 6.22 -0.55
N GLY A 234 5.74 6.02 -1.28
CA GLY A 234 4.67 7.02 -1.42
C GLY A 234 3.99 7.34 -0.09
N GLU A 235 4.00 6.39 0.83
CA GLU A 235 3.43 6.51 2.18
C GLU A 235 4.43 6.95 3.26
N GLY A 236 5.69 7.17 2.89
CA GLY A 236 6.71 7.70 3.80
C GLY A 236 7.22 6.72 4.85
N LYS A 237 7.10 5.41 4.63
CA LYS A 237 7.48 4.35 5.59
C LYS A 237 9.00 4.06 5.54
N LEU A 238 9.81 5.09 5.83
CA LEU A 238 11.28 5.02 5.68
C LEU A 238 11.90 3.90 6.53
N GLU A 239 11.41 3.69 7.76
CA GLU A 239 11.99 2.69 8.66
C GLU A 239 11.79 1.27 8.12
N ALA A 240 10.61 0.95 7.56
CA ALA A 240 10.36 -0.31 6.89
C ALA A 240 11.25 -0.49 5.64
N LEU A 241 11.48 0.58 4.86
CA LEU A 241 12.38 0.54 3.71
C LEU A 241 13.83 0.25 4.11
N LEU A 242 14.31 0.87 5.20
CA LEU A 242 15.64 0.60 5.75
C LEU A 242 15.75 -0.84 6.29
N ALA A 243 14.69 -1.35 6.92
CA ALA A 243 14.63 -2.73 7.40
C ALA A 243 14.66 -3.75 6.24
N LEU A 244 13.92 -3.48 5.15
CA LEU A 244 13.98 -4.26 3.91
C LEU A 244 15.38 -4.26 3.31
N GLU A 245 16.02 -3.08 3.23
CA GLU A 245 17.39 -2.95 2.73
C GLU A 245 18.38 -3.79 3.55
N GLN A 246 18.29 -3.73 4.88
CA GLN A 246 19.19 -4.45 5.78
C GLN A 246 18.97 -5.97 5.72
N ALA A 247 17.71 -6.42 5.76
CA ALA A 247 17.38 -7.84 5.87
C ALA A 247 17.38 -8.58 4.54
N ALA A 248 17.15 -7.86 3.45
CA ALA A 248 16.99 -8.42 2.11
C ALA A 248 17.57 -7.48 1.03
N PRO A 249 18.88 -7.19 1.05
CA PRO A 249 19.47 -6.21 0.13
C PRO A 249 19.32 -6.57 -1.36
N ARG A 250 19.21 -7.86 -1.69
CA ARG A 250 19.01 -8.33 -3.07
C ARG A 250 17.66 -7.89 -3.65
N THR A 251 16.67 -7.74 -2.77
CA THR A 251 15.31 -7.33 -3.09
C THR A 251 15.28 -5.96 -3.78
N LEU A 252 16.15 -5.03 -3.38
CA LEU A 252 16.16 -3.67 -3.95
C LEU A 252 16.98 -3.52 -5.24
N ARG A 253 17.64 -4.58 -5.72
CA ARG A 253 18.65 -4.49 -6.80
C ARG A 253 18.04 -4.11 -8.16
N HIS A 254 16.81 -4.50 -8.41
CA HIS A 254 16.13 -4.35 -9.70
C HIS A 254 15.19 -3.15 -9.75
N LEU A 255 15.16 -2.34 -8.68
CA LEU A 255 14.29 -1.18 -8.62
C LEU A 255 14.75 -0.09 -9.59
N LEU A 256 13.78 0.46 -10.31
CA LEU A 256 13.95 1.68 -11.09
C LEU A 256 13.91 2.87 -10.12
N TRP A 257 15.10 3.35 -9.73
CA TRP A 257 15.21 4.43 -8.75
C TRP A 257 14.60 5.75 -9.21
N ASP A 258 14.41 5.94 -10.51
CA ASP A 258 13.69 7.07 -11.10
C ASP A 258 12.24 7.08 -10.62
N ASP A 259 11.56 5.94 -10.75
CA ASP A 259 10.18 5.71 -10.33
C ASP A 259 10.05 5.85 -8.82
N ILE A 260 10.95 5.22 -8.06
CA ILE A 260 10.96 5.29 -6.60
C ILE A 260 11.12 6.73 -6.12
N THR A 261 12.05 7.49 -6.70
CA THR A 261 12.24 8.90 -6.34
C THR A 261 11.01 9.73 -6.68
N PHE A 262 10.42 9.50 -7.86
CA PHE A 262 9.22 10.21 -8.30
C PHE A 262 8.06 9.95 -7.33
N THR A 263 7.82 8.69 -6.96
CA THR A 263 6.78 8.33 -5.99
C THR A 263 7.05 8.93 -4.62
N ALA A 264 8.31 9.00 -4.17
CA ALA A 264 8.67 9.64 -2.91
C ALA A 264 8.33 11.14 -2.92
N ALA A 265 8.56 11.81 -4.04
CA ALA A 265 8.20 13.21 -4.24
C ALA A 265 6.68 13.40 -4.30
N MET A 266 5.95 12.52 -5.01
CA MET A 266 4.49 12.50 -5.06
C MET A 266 3.84 12.30 -3.69
N GLY A 267 4.47 11.51 -2.81
CA GLY A 267 4.03 11.35 -1.41
C GLY A 267 4.42 12.52 -0.51
N GLY A 268 5.29 13.42 -0.96
CA GLY A 268 5.70 14.61 -0.20
C GLY A 268 6.57 14.30 1.03
N HIS A 269 7.09 13.08 1.14
CA HIS A 269 7.86 12.60 2.30
C HIS A 269 9.36 12.86 2.12
N VAL A 270 9.84 14.00 2.65
CA VAL A 270 11.24 14.48 2.50
C VAL A 270 12.28 13.41 2.85
N SER A 271 12.10 12.67 3.94
CA SER A 271 13.08 11.66 4.39
C SER A 271 13.20 10.50 3.40
N THR A 272 12.08 10.03 2.86
CA THR A 272 12.05 8.97 1.85
C THR A 272 12.59 9.46 0.52
N LEU A 273 12.26 10.70 0.13
CA LEU A 273 12.79 11.33 -1.07
C LEU A 273 14.32 11.49 -0.99
N ALA A 274 14.83 11.96 0.15
CA ALA A 274 16.27 12.05 0.40
C ALA A 274 16.95 10.67 0.31
N TRP A 275 16.35 9.65 0.93
CA TRP A 275 16.85 8.28 0.83
C TRP A 275 16.87 7.77 -0.62
N ALA A 276 15.79 7.94 -1.38
CA ALA A 276 15.71 7.51 -2.77
C ALA A 276 16.76 8.21 -3.67
N LEU A 277 16.96 9.51 -3.47
CA LEU A 277 17.97 10.28 -4.19
C LEU A 277 19.39 9.85 -3.88
N ASP A 278 19.69 9.55 -2.62
CA ASP A 278 20.96 8.99 -2.19
C ASP A 278 21.23 7.63 -2.85
N LYS A 279 20.19 6.81 -3.09
CA LYS A 279 20.32 5.53 -3.80
C LYS A 279 20.51 5.71 -5.30
N ARG A 280 19.75 6.63 -5.90
CA ARG A 280 19.80 6.91 -7.34
C ARG A 280 21.19 7.40 -7.77
N TRP A 281 21.76 8.34 -7.02
CA TRP A 281 22.97 9.06 -7.44
C TRP A 281 24.19 8.85 -6.54
N GLY A 282 24.02 8.14 -5.41
CA GLY A 282 25.04 8.06 -4.37
C GLY A 282 25.23 9.39 -3.64
N LYS A 283 26.20 9.45 -2.73
CA LYS A 283 26.53 10.64 -1.93
C LYS A 283 27.25 11.76 -2.73
N ARG A 284 27.20 11.75 -4.06
CA ARG A 284 27.92 12.73 -4.88
C ARG A 284 27.07 13.99 -4.99
N PRO A 285 27.60 15.17 -4.59
CA PRO A 285 26.89 16.42 -4.80
C PRO A 285 26.71 16.66 -6.30
N ARG A 286 25.46 16.80 -6.76
CA ARG A 286 25.17 17.21 -8.13
C ARG A 286 25.15 18.72 -8.23
N THR A 287 25.78 19.24 -9.27
CA THR A 287 25.67 20.67 -9.58
C THR A 287 24.27 20.94 -10.15
N ALA A 288 23.72 22.12 -9.86
CA ALA A 288 22.43 22.54 -10.41
C ALA A 288 22.41 22.48 -11.96
N ALA A 289 23.57 22.62 -12.62
CA ALA A 289 23.70 22.47 -14.07
C ALA A 289 23.49 21.03 -14.56
N ALA A 290 23.89 20.00 -13.79
CA ALA A 290 23.67 18.61 -14.14
C ALA A 290 22.19 18.21 -14.01
N LEU A 291 21.53 18.72 -12.96
CA LEU A 291 20.10 18.48 -12.68
C LEU A 291 19.17 19.15 -13.70
N ARG A 292 19.61 20.24 -14.32
CA ARG A 292 18.83 20.92 -15.38
C ARG A 292 18.86 20.17 -16.72
N LYS A 293 19.90 19.38 -16.98
CA LYS A 293 20.09 18.72 -18.29
C LYS A 293 19.28 17.45 -18.49
N ASP A 294 18.85 16.79 -17.41
CA ASP A 294 18.15 15.49 -17.49
C ASP A 294 16.63 15.60 -17.37
N GLY A 295 16.08 16.80 -17.13
CA GLY A 295 14.64 17.05 -16.97
C GLY A 295 14.00 16.37 -15.74
N PHE A 296 14.74 15.48 -15.08
CA PHE A 296 14.29 14.69 -13.94
C PHE A 296 14.07 15.56 -12.70
N GLY A 297 14.94 16.56 -12.48
CA GLY A 297 14.77 17.54 -11.39
C GLY A 297 13.42 18.26 -11.48
N ALA A 298 13.02 18.66 -12.69
CA ALA A 298 11.74 19.30 -12.94
C ALA A 298 10.56 18.39 -12.60
N ALA A 299 10.64 17.12 -13.02
CA ALA A 299 9.59 16.14 -12.79
C ALA A 299 9.39 15.86 -11.29
N ILE A 300 10.47 15.66 -10.52
CA ILE A 300 10.36 15.42 -9.07
C ILE A 300 9.93 16.69 -8.32
N PHE A 301 10.28 17.88 -8.80
CA PHE A 301 9.80 19.14 -8.22
C PHE A 301 8.30 19.35 -8.46
N ALA A 302 7.81 19.04 -9.67
CA ALA A 302 6.39 19.07 -9.98
C ALA A 302 5.61 18.00 -9.18
N ALA A 303 6.17 16.80 -9.00
CA ALA A 303 5.59 15.76 -8.14
C ALA A 303 5.48 16.22 -6.67
N ALA A 304 6.54 16.84 -6.13
CA ALA A 304 6.48 17.43 -4.78
C ALA A 304 5.43 18.53 -4.69
N ALA A 305 5.28 19.36 -5.72
CA ALA A 305 4.21 20.35 -5.81
C ALA A 305 2.83 19.70 -5.80
N TYR A 306 2.64 18.62 -6.57
CA TYR A 306 1.39 17.85 -6.61
C TYR A 306 1.03 17.22 -5.27
N SER A 307 2.02 16.79 -4.48
CA SER A 307 1.79 16.27 -3.13
C SER A 307 1.21 17.32 -2.16
N GLY A 308 1.33 18.62 -2.49
CA GLY A 308 1.00 19.72 -1.59
C GLY A 308 2.00 19.91 -0.45
N SER A 309 3.09 19.14 -0.39
CA SER A 309 4.10 19.20 0.67
C SER A 309 5.05 20.39 0.50
N VAL A 310 4.74 21.48 1.21
CA VAL A 310 5.59 22.68 1.32
C VAL A 310 7.03 22.31 1.72
N ALA A 311 7.20 21.35 2.62
CA ALA A 311 8.51 20.87 3.07
C ALA A 311 9.31 20.21 1.93
N ALA A 312 8.66 19.39 1.09
CA ALA A 312 9.33 18.74 -0.04
C ALA A 312 9.68 19.75 -1.15
N ILE A 313 8.78 20.67 -1.46
CA ILE A 313 9.02 21.76 -2.42
C ILE A 313 10.23 22.60 -1.99
N GLN A 314 10.23 23.07 -0.73
CA GLN A 314 11.33 23.85 -0.18
C GLN A 314 12.64 23.07 -0.19
N TRP A 315 12.62 21.82 0.29
CA TRP A 315 13.82 20.98 0.39
C TRP A 315 14.48 20.73 -0.97
N LEU A 316 13.67 20.53 -2.01
CA LEU A 316 14.13 20.37 -3.40
C LEU A 316 14.64 21.69 -3.99
N HIS A 317 13.96 22.80 -3.72
CA HIS A 317 14.38 24.13 -4.19
C HIS A 317 15.76 24.52 -3.63
N GLU A 318 15.97 24.36 -2.32
CA GLU A 318 17.25 24.66 -1.65
C GLU A 318 18.42 23.84 -2.21
N ARG A 319 18.14 22.70 -2.84
CA ARG A 319 19.12 21.81 -3.46
C ARG A 319 19.25 21.99 -4.98
N GLY A 320 18.51 22.95 -5.55
CA GLY A 320 18.59 23.29 -6.97
C GLY A 320 17.89 22.29 -7.90
N TYR A 321 16.92 21.53 -7.40
CA TYR A 321 16.05 20.66 -8.21
C TYR A 321 14.88 21.42 -8.85
N SER A 322 14.64 22.66 -8.46
CA SER A 322 13.57 23.49 -9.01
C SER A 322 13.90 24.03 -10.40
N THR A 323 12.87 24.17 -11.24
CA THR A 323 12.93 24.84 -12.55
C THR A 323 12.58 26.33 -12.49
N CYS A 324 12.45 26.90 -11.29
CA CYS A 324 12.17 28.33 -11.13
C CYS A 324 13.24 29.18 -11.86
N GLY A 325 12.82 29.87 -12.93
CA GLY A 325 13.69 30.75 -13.71
C GLY A 325 14.33 30.13 -14.97
N THR A 326 13.99 28.92 -15.39
CA THR A 326 14.39 28.42 -16.72
C THR A 326 13.32 28.76 -17.75
N ASP A 327 13.57 29.80 -18.55
CA ASP A 327 12.76 30.16 -19.72
C ASP A 327 12.55 28.95 -20.64
N GLY A 328 11.30 28.49 -20.77
CA GLY A 328 10.77 27.78 -21.95
C GLY A 328 11.38 26.45 -22.38
N LEU A 329 12.38 25.89 -21.72
CA LEU A 329 13.22 24.81 -22.30
C LEU A 329 12.85 23.37 -21.95
N LEU A 330 11.96 23.11 -20.98
CA LEU A 330 11.69 21.74 -20.50
C LEU A 330 10.36 21.14 -20.95
N GLY A 331 9.61 21.81 -21.82
CA GLY A 331 8.23 21.44 -22.19
C GLY A 331 8.08 20.16 -23.04
N ALA A 332 9.15 19.59 -23.60
CA ALA A 332 9.05 18.44 -24.52
C ALA A 332 9.74 17.16 -24.02
N GLU A 333 10.87 17.25 -23.33
CA GLU A 333 11.70 16.07 -23.03
C GLU A 333 11.28 15.32 -21.76
N ALA A 334 10.64 15.99 -20.79
CA ALA A 334 10.17 15.33 -19.57
C ALA A 334 8.94 14.44 -19.81
N LYS A 335 8.23 14.62 -20.94
CA LYS A 335 7.08 13.79 -21.34
C LYS A 335 7.46 12.32 -21.58
N MET A 336 8.73 12.05 -21.84
CA MET A 336 9.25 10.69 -22.08
C MET A 336 9.58 9.91 -20.80
N CYS A 337 9.85 10.57 -19.68
CA CYS A 337 10.43 9.88 -18.52
C CYS A 337 9.40 9.10 -17.67
N LEU A 338 8.09 9.33 -17.85
CA LEU A 338 7.07 8.83 -16.91
C LEU A 338 5.84 8.19 -17.56
N GLY A 339 5.80 8.07 -18.90
CA GLY A 339 4.64 7.53 -19.63
C GLY A 339 4.24 6.09 -19.27
N HIS A 340 5.12 5.35 -18.57
CA HIS A 340 4.84 4.00 -18.07
C HIS A 340 4.26 3.96 -16.65
N LEU A 341 4.43 5.01 -15.84
CA LEU A 341 4.04 4.98 -14.43
C LEU A 341 2.59 5.37 -14.20
N LEU A 342 2.08 6.32 -14.98
CA LEU A 342 0.72 6.82 -14.86
C LEU A 342 0.23 7.23 -16.26
N PRO A 343 -0.43 6.33 -17.01
CA PRO A 343 -0.98 6.62 -18.35
C PRO A 343 -1.93 7.82 -18.36
N GLU A 344 -2.52 8.12 -17.20
CA GLU A 344 -3.46 9.22 -17.00
C GLU A 344 -2.92 10.34 -16.09
N CYS A 345 -1.61 10.39 -15.79
CA CYS A 345 -1.09 11.45 -14.93
C CYS A 345 -1.33 12.82 -15.58
N PRO A 346 -2.11 13.71 -14.94
CA PRO A 346 -2.40 15.03 -15.49
C PRO A 346 -1.21 15.98 -15.41
N LEU A 347 -0.06 15.52 -14.91
CA LEU A 347 1.18 16.27 -14.77
C LEU A 347 1.78 16.58 -16.15
N GLU A 348 1.20 17.57 -16.83
CA GLU A 348 2.06 18.49 -17.57
C GLU A 348 3.11 19.01 -16.57
N VAL A 349 4.40 18.92 -16.94
CA VAL A 349 5.58 18.91 -16.04
C VAL A 349 5.88 20.27 -15.37
N ALA A 350 4.85 21.03 -15.03
CA ALA A 350 4.93 22.34 -14.43
C ALA A 350 4.48 22.29 -12.97
N ALA A 351 5.30 22.87 -12.09
CA ALA A 351 5.04 22.91 -10.66
C ALA A 351 3.75 23.67 -10.31
N TRP A 352 3.40 24.72 -11.07
CA TRP A 352 2.21 25.54 -10.82
C TRP A 352 0.89 24.76 -11.00
N PRO A 353 0.59 24.17 -12.17
CA PRO A 353 -0.60 23.31 -12.32
C PRO A 353 -0.63 22.15 -11.32
N ALA A 354 0.53 21.56 -11.01
CA ALA A 354 0.65 20.49 -10.03
C ALA A 354 0.26 20.94 -8.61
N ALA A 355 0.83 22.05 -8.11
CA ALA A 355 0.47 22.61 -6.81
C ALA A 355 -1.01 23.00 -6.73
N VAL A 356 -1.56 23.56 -7.81
CA VAL A 356 -2.99 23.88 -7.85
C VAL A 356 -3.85 22.63 -7.83
N ALA A 357 -3.48 21.60 -8.58
CA ALA A 357 -4.22 20.33 -8.62
C ALA A 357 -4.24 19.65 -7.25
N SER A 358 -3.23 19.87 -6.40
CA SER A 358 -3.19 19.38 -5.01
C SER A 358 -4.24 20.01 -4.09
N GLY A 359 -4.78 21.18 -4.43
CA GLY A 359 -5.66 21.97 -3.57
C GLY A 359 -4.96 22.62 -2.36
N CYS A 360 -3.63 22.57 -2.27
CA CYS A 360 -2.87 23.15 -1.15
C CYS A 360 -2.49 24.62 -1.42
N GLU A 361 -3.20 25.57 -0.80
CA GLU A 361 -2.94 27.01 -0.94
C GLU A 361 -1.48 27.37 -0.57
N ALA A 362 -0.98 26.80 0.53
CA ALA A 362 0.38 27.06 1.01
C ALA A 362 1.47 26.59 0.02
N ALA A 363 1.22 25.50 -0.72
CA ALA A 363 2.15 25.05 -1.76
C ALA A 363 2.20 26.05 -2.93
N VAL A 364 1.03 26.57 -3.35
CA VAL A 364 0.93 27.57 -4.42
C VAL A 364 1.57 28.90 -4.02
N GLU A 365 1.33 29.36 -2.78
CA GLU A 365 1.96 30.56 -2.24
C GLU A 365 3.48 30.41 -2.15
N LEU A 366 3.97 29.27 -1.65
CA LEU A 366 5.40 28.99 -1.62
C LEU A 366 6.02 29.06 -3.02
N LEU A 367 5.38 28.50 -4.05
CA LEU A 367 5.90 28.62 -5.43
C LEU A 367 6.06 30.08 -5.88
N ALA A 368 5.13 30.96 -5.49
CA ALA A 368 5.21 32.39 -5.77
C ALA A 368 6.38 33.05 -5.02
N GLU A 369 6.55 32.73 -3.73
CA GLU A 369 7.64 33.23 -2.89
C GLU A 369 9.02 32.78 -3.39
N LEU A 370 9.14 31.54 -3.86
CA LEU A 370 10.35 31.00 -4.46
C LEU A 370 10.65 31.59 -5.86
N GLY A 371 9.79 32.46 -6.39
CA GLY A 371 9.97 33.09 -7.70
C GLY A 371 9.82 32.11 -8.86
N CYS A 372 8.99 31.06 -8.71
CA CYS A 372 8.73 30.14 -9.80
C CYS A 372 8.00 30.85 -10.94
N ALA A 373 8.54 30.75 -12.17
CA ALA A 373 7.94 31.36 -13.35
C ALA A 373 6.49 30.90 -13.55
N GLN A 374 5.57 31.87 -13.66
CA GLN A 374 4.14 31.62 -13.80
C GLN A 374 3.82 31.26 -15.27
N PRO A 375 3.00 30.23 -15.52
CA PRO A 375 2.57 29.91 -16.88
C PRO A 375 1.73 31.05 -17.47
N ALA A 376 2.06 31.50 -18.68
CA ALA A 376 1.32 32.55 -19.37
C ALA A 376 0.04 32.05 -20.08
N ASN A 377 -0.20 30.74 -20.10
CA ASN A 377 -1.25 30.07 -20.87
C ASN A 377 -2.52 29.76 -20.07
N GLY A 378 -2.63 30.21 -18.82
CA GLY A 378 -3.78 29.92 -17.96
C GLY A 378 -3.87 28.49 -17.44
N GLU A 379 -2.86 27.63 -17.68
CA GLU A 379 -2.82 26.24 -17.18
C GLU A 379 -3.15 26.10 -15.67
N PRO A 380 -2.66 26.96 -14.75
CA PRO A 380 -3.04 26.89 -13.34
C PRO A 380 -4.54 27.05 -13.10
N TYR A 381 -5.20 27.91 -13.86
CA TYR A 381 -6.66 28.07 -13.79
C TYR A 381 -7.38 26.85 -14.34
N SER A 382 -6.89 26.27 -15.45
CA SER A 382 -7.42 24.99 -15.97
C SER A 382 -7.29 23.86 -14.96
N ALA A 383 -6.16 23.77 -14.26
CA ALA A 383 -5.93 22.77 -13.21
C ALA A 383 -6.93 22.93 -12.05
N ALA A 384 -7.13 24.14 -11.54
CA ALA A 384 -8.15 24.43 -10.52
C ALA A 384 -9.56 24.02 -10.99
N ILE A 385 -9.87 24.27 -12.27
CA ILE A 385 -11.17 23.90 -12.85
C ILE A 385 -11.35 22.39 -12.96
N ARG A 386 -10.33 21.64 -13.38
CA ARG A 386 -10.35 20.16 -13.43
C ARG A 386 -10.54 19.55 -12.06
N SER A 387 -9.81 20.05 -11.06
CA SER A 387 -9.92 19.59 -9.67
C SER A 387 -11.22 20.04 -8.98
N ARG A 388 -12.04 20.86 -9.65
CA ARG A 388 -13.25 21.49 -9.10
C ARG A 388 -12.99 22.30 -7.82
N ASP A 389 -11.75 22.75 -7.63
CA ASP A 389 -11.35 23.58 -6.51
C ASP A 389 -11.40 25.06 -6.89
N TRP A 390 -12.61 25.60 -6.82
CA TRP A 390 -12.87 26.99 -7.20
C TRP A 390 -12.23 28.01 -6.24
N ARG A 391 -11.78 27.59 -5.04
CA ARG A 391 -11.10 28.47 -4.07
C ARG A 391 -9.70 28.85 -4.54
N MET A 392 -9.08 28.02 -5.38
CA MET A 392 -7.79 28.32 -5.98
C MET A 392 -7.85 29.49 -6.97
N LEU A 393 -9.00 29.78 -7.61
CA LEU A 393 -9.07 30.80 -8.65
C LEU A 393 -8.86 32.24 -8.12
N PRO A 394 -9.51 32.66 -7.00
CA PRO A 394 -9.18 33.93 -6.36
C PRO A 394 -7.73 34.00 -5.85
N LEU A 395 -7.19 32.88 -5.32
CA LEU A 395 -5.79 32.81 -4.86
C LEU A 395 -4.82 33.08 -6.02
N LEU A 396 -4.98 32.37 -7.14
CA LEU A 396 -4.17 32.55 -8.35
C LEU A 396 -4.22 33.99 -8.84
N ARG A 397 -5.41 34.61 -8.83
CA ARG A 397 -5.56 36.03 -9.19
C ARG A 397 -4.83 36.96 -8.23
N ARG A 398 -4.92 36.71 -6.91
CA ARG A 398 -4.22 37.51 -5.90
C ARG A 398 -2.70 37.42 -6.06
N LEU A 399 -2.19 36.26 -6.48
CA LEU A 399 -0.78 36.03 -6.77
C LEU A 399 -0.34 36.54 -8.16
N GLY A 400 -1.25 37.16 -8.92
CA GLY A 400 -0.97 37.75 -10.23
C GLY A 400 -0.74 36.73 -11.35
N VAL A 401 -1.18 35.47 -11.18
CA VAL A 401 -1.01 34.43 -12.18
C VAL A 401 -1.78 34.79 -13.46
N PRO A 402 -1.16 34.72 -14.66
CA PRO A 402 -1.84 35.06 -15.90
C PRO A 402 -2.98 34.08 -16.23
N LEU A 403 -4.15 34.62 -16.59
CA LEU A 403 -5.29 33.84 -17.09
C LEU A 403 -5.10 33.31 -18.52
N GLY A 404 -4.12 33.84 -19.26
CA GLY A 404 -3.96 33.59 -20.69
C GLY A 404 -3.83 34.89 -21.49
N ALA A 405 -3.82 34.77 -22.81
CA ALA A 405 -3.90 35.94 -23.68
C ALA A 405 -5.28 36.63 -23.53
N PRO A 406 -5.37 37.98 -23.63
CA PRO A 406 -6.64 38.69 -23.55
C PRO A 406 -7.68 38.14 -24.53
N GLY A 407 -8.87 37.79 -24.03
CA GLY A 407 -9.95 37.23 -24.84
C GLY A 407 -9.89 35.71 -25.08
N ASP A 408 -8.93 35.00 -24.48
CA ASP A 408 -8.90 33.53 -24.52
C ASP A 408 -10.11 32.93 -23.79
N ARG A 409 -10.99 32.26 -24.55
CA ARG A 409 -12.21 31.62 -24.02
C ARG A 409 -12.01 30.17 -23.61
N ARG A 410 -10.80 29.61 -23.71
CA ARG A 410 -10.52 28.21 -23.37
C ARG A 410 -10.95 27.87 -21.94
N LEU A 411 -10.66 28.74 -20.97
CA LEU A 411 -11.07 28.52 -19.58
C LEU A 411 -12.59 28.51 -19.40
N VAL A 412 -13.33 29.36 -20.13
CA VAL A 412 -14.81 29.39 -20.10
C VAL A 412 -15.38 28.10 -20.71
N VAL A 413 -14.86 27.66 -21.86
CA VAL A 413 -15.27 26.41 -22.50
C VAL A 413 -14.96 25.22 -21.59
N HIS A 414 -13.78 25.20 -20.98
CA HIS A 414 -13.37 24.15 -20.07
C HIS A 414 -14.27 24.08 -18.82
N ALA A 415 -14.53 25.21 -18.17
CA ALA A 415 -15.45 25.31 -17.04
C ALA A 415 -16.88 24.84 -17.40
N LEU A 416 -17.37 25.18 -18.60
CA LEU A 416 -18.66 24.67 -19.08
C LEU A 416 -18.66 23.14 -19.20
N SER A 417 -17.60 22.56 -19.78
CA SER A 417 -17.49 21.11 -19.97
C SER A 417 -17.39 20.33 -18.66
N THR A 418 -16.87 20.93 -17.59
CA THR A 418 -16.75 20.28 -16.27
C THR A 418 -17.97 20.46 -15.37
N GLY A 419 -19.00 21.20 -15.83
CA GLY A 419 -20.21 21.49 -15.07
C GLY A 419 -20.04 22.58 -14.02
N ALA A 420 -19.16 23.56 -14.26
CA ALA A 420 -18.90 24.65 -13.33
C ALA A 420 -20.18 25.46 -12.98
N PRO A 421 -20.29 25.97 -11.73
CA PRO A 421 -21.44 26.77 -11.33
C PRO A 421 -21.53 28.06 -12.13
N ARG A 422 -22.75 28.55 -12.35
CA ARG A 422 -23.02 29.77 -13.11
C ARG A 422 -22.29 31.01 -12.58
N SER A 423 -22.08 31.09 -11.26
CA SER A 423 -21.30 32.16 -10.62
C SER A 423 -19.85 32.19 -11.11
N LEU A 424 -19.23 31.02 -11.28
CA LEU A 424 -17.88 30.92 -11.79
C LEU A 424 -17.81 31.30 -13.28
N LEU A 425 -18.76 30.86 -14.09
CA LEU A 425 -18.82 31.24 -15.50
C LEU A 425 -18.98 32.76 -15.67
N GLN A 426 -19.79 33.39 -14.82
CA GLN A 426 -19.93 34.84 -14.79
C GLN A 426 -18.64 35.53 -14.37
N TRP A 427 -17.91 34.97 -13.40
CA TRP A 427 -16.61 35.49 -12.98
C TRP A 427 -15.59 35.42 -14.12
N LEU A 428 -15.42 34.24 -14.75
CA LEU A 428 -14.50 34.07 -15.89
C LEU A 428 -14.85 34.95 -17.09
N SER A 429 -16.13 35.27 -17.30
CA SER A 429 -16.55 36.14 -18.42
C SER A 429 -16.26 37.63 -18.23
N ARG A 430 -15.89 38.05 -17.01
CA ARG A 430 -15.57 39.45 -16.67
C ARG A 430 -14.08 39.75 -16.68
N GLU A 431 -13.25 38.70 -16.65
CA GLU A 431 -11.80 38.76 -16.85
C GLU A 431 -11.46 38.75 -18.34
#